data_AF-A0ABD2WPY1-F1
#
_entry.id   AF-A0ABD2WPY1-F1
#
_cell.length_a   1.000
_cell.length_b   1.000
_cell.length_c   1.000
_cell.angle_alpha   90.00
_cell.angle_beta   90.00
_cell.angle_gamma   90.00
#
_symmetry.space_group_name_H-M   'P 1'
#
loop_
_entity.id
_entity.type
_entity.pdbx_description
1 polymer ?
#
loop_
_entity_poly.entity_id
_entity_poly.type
_entity_poly.pdbx_seq_one_letter_code
_entity_poly.pdbx_strand_id
1 'polypeptide(L)'
;MELEKKSIIDAFAANREKFSAVLSSEQKGDEKSSKSSKEWRQKGNELYTKSSHEAPVHKEIFINYTKSILFAPNDSEELALGYGNRSAFLLHIEKYQDCINDVDKALKITSSKSMKVKLLCRKAECLKHLKVSEFQNALNEAKSVLNDDDLEAKRNLDKVIERINNIQIKDEKKEENDNNDVAMNKEIESNVLDSVTIRYNNKYGRHLTANKDYNPGDIIYIEKMYSTVLDVTKRFTNCAYCLKRSWSGIPCENCCWTMYCSEDCKEKSLVEHHDIECSLIPQIEAENYGFLSCFHICLRVLLKGLKENNMHIEQMKSKLRKTDKNETPYRGFMDNSTFNMNTFSAVYSLKSNEIPSYILEQLAFNAWVIILHLIKNTSLFGEAKMYNKIEQLIKNEDVLFLGSIFTKLCIIKYNNNYDLSGKLDICENMHDQEICRSVACCKKGTGLGTLTSLINHSCFPNAAFCFTEDSKLIIYACLPIKKDSQIFISYGLLYYDVEYEERQSFLRKYYFNCDCEACSGNWPQVLLSPEKYEDEILITNLSSDEEKTLKEQCKKVFKILQQVSDSFDSFKLRIVSSAITKAFSNLKQPSLITSCLIESLHKGFAFIFEAKQHLFGQCVEEKK
;
A
#
# COMPACT_ATOMS: atom_id res chain seq x y z
N MET A 1 1.10 -26.04 14.90
CA MET A 1 -0.37 -26.03 15.11
C MET A 1 -0.74 -26.46 16.53
N GLU A 2 -0.17 -27.54 17.07
CA GLU A 2 -0.50 -27.97 18.45
C GLU A 2 -0.18 -26.91 19.52
N LEU A 3 0.95 -26.21 19.39
CA LEU A 3 1.32 -25.12 20.30
C LEU A 3 0.31 -23.96 20.22
N GLU A 4 -0.07 -23.56 19.02
CA GLU A 4 -1.07 -22.52 18.79
C GLU A 4 -2.44 -22.93 19.34
N LYS A 5 -2.87 -24.19 19.12
CA LYS A 5 -4.12 -24.74 19.67
C LYS A 5 -4.11 -24.71 21.19
N LYS A 6 -3.01 -25.13 21.81
CA LYS A 6 -2.83 -25.04 23.26
C LYS A 6 -2.95 -23.59 23.74
N SER A 7 -2.27 -22.64 23.09
CA SER A 7 -2.33 -21.22 23.47
C SER A 7 -3.74 -20.62 23.37
N ILE A 8 -4.54 -21.05 22.38
CA ILE A 8 -5.96 -20.65 22.25
C ILE A 8 -6.77 -21.16 23.44
N ILE A 9 -6.53 -22.39 23.87
CA ILE A 9 -7.23 -22.99 25.01
C ILE A 9 -6.85 -22.28 26.31
N ASP A 10 -5.55 -22.05 26.52
CA ASP A 10 -5.03 -21.38 27.72
C ASP A 10 -5.52 -19.92 27.80
N ALA A 11 -5.51 -19.20 26.67
CA ALA A 11 -6.02 -17.83 26.59
C ALA A 11 -7.51 -17.73 26.92
N PHE A 12 -8.31 -18.71 26.48
CA PHE A 12 -9.72 -18.83 26.82
C PHE A 12 -9.94 -19.00 28.32
N ALA A 13 -9.22 -19.95 28.93
CA ALA A 13 -9.32 -20.22 30.35
C ALA A 13 -8.98 -18.98 31.20
N ALA A 14 -7.97 -18.22 30.79
CA ALA A 14 -7.53 -17.01 31.49
C ALA A 14 -8.44 -15.78 31.30
N ASN A 15 -9.23 -15.70 30.21
CA ASN A 15 -9.96 -14.47 29.83
C ASN A 15 -11.46 -14.69 29.57
N ARG A 16 -12.03 -15.75 30.13
CA ARG A 16 -13.42 -16.16 29.90
C ARG A 16 -14.46 -15.04 30.06
N GLU A 17 -14.35 -14.24 31.11
CA GLU A 17 -15.30 -13.14 31.38
C GLU A 17 -15.22 -12.06 30.30
N LYS A 18 -14.00 -11.68 29.87
CA LYS A 18 -13.79 -10.69 28.80
C LYS A 18 -14.39 -11.18 27.47
N PHE A 19 -14.15 -12.44 27.13
CA PHE A 19 -14.70 -13.03 25.91
C PHE A 19 -16.23 -13.16 25.97
N SER A 20 -16.80 -13.43 27.14
CA SER A 20 -18.25 -13.42 27.32
C SER A 20 -18.83 -12.03 27.09
N ALA A 21 -18.14 -10.98 27.55
CA ALA A 21 -18.58 -9.59 27.35
C ALA A 21 -18.60 -9.19 25.87
N VAL A 22 -17.58 -9.58 25.08
CA VAL A 22 -17.54 -9.36 23.62
C VAL A 22 -18.73 -10.05 22.93
N LEU A 23 -19.00 -11.31 23.28
CA LEU A 23 -20.09 -12.06 22.69
C LEU A 23 -21.47 -11.47 23.02
N SER A 24 -21.66 -10.94 24.24
CA SER A 24 -22.90 -10.32 24.69
C SER A 24 -23.04 -8.83 24.32
N SER A 25 -21.99 -8.20 23.80
CA SER A 25 -22.01 -6.78 23.46
C SER A 25 -23.12 -6.49 22.44
N GLU A 26 -23.91 -5.45 22.69
CA GLU A 26 -24.88 -4.91 21.72
C GLU A 26 -24.37 -3.64 21.04
N GLN A 27 -23.10 -3.27 21.29
CA GLN A 27 -22.49 -2.13 20.63
C GLN A 27 -22.51 -2.33 19.12
N LYS A 28 -22.94 -1.30 18.40
CA LYS A 28 -22.98 -1.30 16.94
C LYS A 28 -21.91 -0.39 16.38
N GLY A 29 -21.23 -0.89 15.36
CA GLY A 29 -20.38 -0.10 14.48
C GLY A 29 -21.12 1.02 13.76
N ASP A 30 -20.36 1.96 13.22
CA ASP A 30 -20.90 3.02 12.39
C ASP A 30 -21.70 2.45 11.21
N GLU A 31 -22.84 3.09 10.92
CA GLU A 31 -23.73 2.75 9.81
C GLU A 31 -23.90 3.96 8.89
N LYS A 32 -24.31 3.71 7.64
CA LYS A 32 -24.66 4.78 6.70
C LYS A 32 -25.90 5.52 7.20
N SER A 33 -25.86 6.85 7.17
CA SER A 33 -26.94 7.71 7.63
C SER A 33 -26.92 9.06 6.91
N SER A 34 -28.08 9.51 6.45
CA SER A 34 -28.26 10.85 5.87
C SER A 34 -27.84 11.95 6.86
N LYS A 35 -28.05 11.74 8.17
CA LYS A 35 -27.63 12.68 9.21
C LYS A 35 -26.11 12.85 9.24
N SER A 36 -25.38 11.75 9.39
CA SER A 36 -23.91 11.76 9.44
C SER A 36 -23.31 12.27 8.12
N SER A 37 -23.88 11.88 6.98
CA SER A 37 -23.48 12.39 5.67
C SER A 37 -23.59 13.92 5.58
N LYS A 38 -24.73 14.48 6.04
CA LYS A 38 -24.98 15.92 6.05
C LYS A 38 -24.02 16.66 6.98
N GLU A 39 -23.76 16.14 8.18
CA GLU A 39 -22.83 16.73 9.15
C GLU A 39 -21.42 16.85 8.57
N TRP A 40 -20.90 15.77 7.96
CA TRP A 40 -19.59 15.80 7.31
C TRP A 40 -19.55 16.76 6.12
N ARG A 41 -20.62 16.83 5.34
CA ARG A 41 -20.74 17.78 4.22
C ARG A 41 -20.72 19.21 4.70
N GLN A 42 -21.40 19.51 5.81
CA GLN A 42 -21.44 20.84 6.40
C GLN A 42 -20.04 21.26 6.89
N LYS A 43 -19.32 20.38 7.58
CA LYS A 43 -17.91 20.64 7.96
C LYS A 43 -17.02 20.95 6.75
N GLY A 44 -17.20 20.20 5.66
CA GLY A 44 -16.50 20.47 4.40
C GLY A 44 -16.85 21.84 3.81
N ASN A 45 -18.13 22.23 3.84
CA ASN A 45 -18.59 23.53 3.35
C ASN A 45 -18.03 24.69 4.18
N GLU A 46 -18.07 24.59 5.51
CA GLU A 46 -17.55 25.61 6.43
C GLU A 46 -16.06 25.89 6.15
N LEU A 47 -15.28 24.85 5.85
CA LEU A 47 -13.89 25.00 5.46
C LEU A 47 -13.75 25.60 4.04
N TYR A 48 -14.51 25.10 3.06
CA TYR A 48 -14.41 25.51 1.65
C TYR A 48 -14.88 26.96 1.38
N THR A 49 -15.67 27.54 2.28
CA THR A 49 -16.12 28.94 2.20
C THR A 49 -15.11 29.95 2.76
N LYS A 50 -14.01 29.49 3.37
CA LYS A 50 -12.97 30.39 3.86
C LYS A 50 -12.27 31.09 2.68
N SER A 51 -11.74 32.28 2.94
CA SER A 51 -11.13 33.13 1.91
C SER A 51 -9.70 32.68 1.51
N SER A 52 -9.06 31.88 2.35
CA SER A 52 -7.74 31.30 2.10
C SER A 52 -7.76 29.81 2.42
N HIS A 53 -7.14 29.03 1.55
CA HIS A 53 -6.94 27.60 1.75
C HIS A 53 -5.45 27.27 1.57
N GLU A 54 -4.86 26.71 2.61
CA GLU A 54 -3.52 26.11 2.54
C GLU A 54 -3.65 24.59 2.33
N ALA A 55 -2.55 23.92 1.98
CA ALA A 55 -2.51 22.47 1.74
C ALA A 55 -3.17 21.61 2.86
N PRO A 56 -2.98 21.90 4.17
CA PRO A 56 -3.67 21.17 5.23
C PRO A 56 -5.20 21.37 5.21
N VAL A 57 -5.66 22.59 4.88
CA VAL A 57 -7.09 22.91 4.79
C VAL A 57 -7.73 22.18 3.61
N HIS A 58 -7.04 22.11 2.46
CA HIS A 58 -7.48 21.33 1.31
C HIS A 58 -7.63 19.84 1.63
N LYS A 59 -6.70 19.28 2.40
CA LYS A 59 -6.78 17.89 2.90
C LYS A 59 -8.02 17.68 3.76
N GLU A 60 -8.31 18.59 4.67
CA GLU A 60 -9.52 18.49 5.49
C GLU A 60 -10.81 18.67 4.68
N ILE A 61 -10.86 19.60 3.72
CA ILE A 61 -12.03 19.75 2.83
C ILE A 61 -12.28 18.45 2.07
N PHE A 62 -11.24 17.89 1.46
CA PHE A 62 -11.32 16.64 0.72
C PHE A 62 -11.80 15.46 1.59
N ILE A 63 -11.22 15.31 2.79
CA ILE A 63 -11.59 14.25 3.73
C ILE A 63 -13.04 14.42 4.19
N ASN A 64 -13.48 15.63 4.53
CA ASN A 64 -14.85 15.87 5.00
C ASN A 64 -15.89 15.58 3.91
N TYR A 65 -15.63 15.97 2.65
CA TYR A 65 -16.51 15.59 1.54
C TYR A 65 -16.47 14.09 1.24
N THR A 66 -15.32 13.44 1.35
CA THR A 66 -15.24 11.98 1.20
C THR A 66 -15.96 11.23 2.32
N LYS A 67 -15.88 11.71 3.57
CA LYS A 67 -16.70 11.20 4.69
C LYS A 67 -18.19 11.37 4.40
N SER A 68 -18.62 12.52 3.88
CA SER A 68 -20.04 12.72 3.50
C SER A 68 -20.52 11.65 2.52
N ILE A 69 -19.73 11.35 1.48
CA ILE A 69 -20.02 10.31 0.48
C ILE A 69 -20.03 8.91 1.12
N LEU A 70 -19.03 8.58 1.95
CA LEU A 70 -18.89 7.28 2.58
C LEU A 70 -20.04 6.96 3.53
N PHE A 71 -20.53 7.95 4.28
CA PHE A 71 -21.63 7.80 5.24
C PHE A 71 -23.02 7.96 4.59
N ALA A 72 -23.13 8.40 3.34
CA ALA A 72 -24.44 8.54 2.70
C ALA A 72 -25.08 7.15 2.45
N PRO A 73 -26.40 7.01 2.67
CA PRO A 73 -27.15 5.83 2.21
C PRO A 73 -27.01 5.64 0.70
N ASN A 74 -27.05 4.39 0.25
CA ASN A 74 -26.91 4.09 -1.17
C ASN A 74 -28.04 4.75 -1.98
N ASP A 75 -27.71 5.25 -3.18
CA ASP A 75 -28.64 5.93 -4.10
C ASP A 75 -29.43 7.11 -3.51
N SER A 76 -28.98 7.67 -2.37
CA SER A 76 -29.64 8.80 -1.71
C SER A 76 -29.28 10.15 -2.33
N GLU A 77 -30.16 11.14 -2.16
CA GLU A 77 -29.83 12.52 -2.54
C GLU A 77 -28.64 13.06 -1.72
N GLU A 78 -28.43 12.60 -0.48
CA GLU A 78 -27.22 12.92 0.29
C GLU A 78 -25.94 12.43 -0.40
N LEU A 79 -25.96 11.25 -1.02
CA LEU A 79 -24.83 10.72 -1.77
C LEU A 79 -24.54 11.59 -3.01
N ALA A 80 -25.59 11.98 -3.74
CA ALA A 80 -25.47 12.88 -4.87
C ALA A 80 -24.88 14.25 -4.45
N LEU A 81 -25.39 14.83 -3.35
CA LEU A 81 -24.88 16.07 -2.76
C LEU A 81 -23.42 15.95 -2.33
N GLY A 82 -23.01 14.83 -1.73
CA GLY A 82 -21.62 14.56 -1.39
C GLY A 82 -20.71 14.60 -2.61
N TYR A 83 -21.05 13.88 -3.68
CA TYR A 83 -20.32 13.93 -4.96
C TYR A 83 -20.34 15.32 -5.59
N GLY A 84 -21.48 16.02 -5.53
CA GLY A 84 -21.63 17.38 -6.05
C GLY A 84 -20.77 18.40 -5.31
N ASN A 85 -20.58 18.26 -4.00
CA ASN A 85 -19.68 19.10 -3.21
C ASN A 85 -18.22 18.75 -3.46
N ARG A 86 -17.86 17.45 -3.47
CA ARG A 86 -16.48 17.01 -3.73
C ARG A 86 -16.01 17.40 -5.13
N SER A 87 -16.85 17.27 -6.16
CA SER A 87 -16.51 17.72 -7.52
C SER A 87 -16.29 19.24 -7.59
N ALA A 88 -17.00 20.06 -6.81
CA ALA A 88 -16.72 21.49 -6.74
C ALA A 88 -15.30 21.76 -6.24
N PHE A 89 -14.90 21.03 -5.20
CA PHE A 89 -13.55 21.10 -4.66
C PHE A 89 -12.51 20.55 -5.64
N LEU A 90 -12.79 19.43 -6.32
CA LEU A 90 -11.88 18.86 -7.33
C LEU A 90 -11.63 19.81 -8.50
N LEU A 91 -12.64 20.56 -8.95
CA LEU A 91 -12.45 21.64 -9.93
C LEU A 91 -11.52 22.73 -9.37
N HIS A 92 -11.71 23.13 -8.11
CA HIS A 92 -10.90 24.17 -7.46
C HIS A 92 -9.41 23.81 -7.37
N ILE A 93 -9.09 22.52 -7.21
CA ILE A 93 -7.70 22.02 -7.20
C ILE A 93 -7.26 21.43 -8.55
N GLU A 94 -7.97 21.77 -9.63
CA GLU A 94 -7.64 21.41 -11.02
C GLU A 94 -7.56 19.90 -11.30
N LYS A 95 -8.25 19.08 -10.50
CA LYS A 95 -8.42 17.63 -10.75
C LYS A 95 -9.60 17.40 -11.69
N TYR A 96 -9.49 17.89 -12.93
CA TYR A 96 -10.60 17.93 -13.89
C TYR A 96 -11.21 16.56 -14.20
N GLN A 97 -10.39 15.52 -14.43
CA GLN A 97 -10.91 14.18 -14.73
C GLN A 97 -11.65 13.57 -13.53
N ASP A 98 -11.10 13.69 -12.33
CA ASP A 98 -11.76 13.23 -11.10
C ASP A 98 -13.04 14.01 -10.80
N CYS A 99 -13.06 15.32 -11.09
CA CYS A 99 -14.24 16.14 -10.99
C CYS A 99 -15.36 15.62 -11.91
N ILE A 100 -15.04 15.29 -13.17
CA ILE A 100 -16.01 14.70 -14.11
C ILE A 100 -16.54 13.37 -13.57
N ASN A 101 -15.66 12.51 -13.05
CA ASN A 101 -16.06 11.21 -12.49
C ASN A 101 -17.07 11.35 -11.34
N ASP A 102 -16.91 12.35 -10.47
CA ASP A 102 -17.85 12.64 -9.38
C ASP A 102 -19.15 13.28 -9.90
N VAL A 103 -19.06 14.19 -10.89
CA VAL A 103 -20.23 14.76 -11.54
C VAL A 103 -21.11 13.67 -12.15
N ASP A 104 -20.51 12.73 -12.88
CA ASP A 104 -21.26 11.66 -13.54
C ASP A 104 -21.94 10.72 -12.54
N LYS A 105 -21.31 10.44 -11.38
CA LYS A 105 -21.95 9.70 -10.28
C LYS A 105 -23.11 10.49 -9.68
N ALA A 106 -22.94 11.79 -9.46
CA ALA A 106 -23.99 12.64 -8.90
C ALA A 106 -25.21 12.75 -9.85
N LEU A 107 -24.98 12.90 -11.16
CA LEU A 107 -26.04 13.02 -12.17
C LEU A 107 -26.91 11.75 -12.28
N LYS A 108 -26.32 10.58 -12.05
CA LYS A 108 -27.06 9.30 -12.02
C LYS A 108 -28.04 9.19 -10.86
N ILE A 109 -27.81 9.93 -9.77
CA ILE A 109 -28.58 9.81 -8.52
C ILE A 109 -29.55 10.98 -8.36
N THR A 110 -29.09 12.22 -8.55
CA THR A 110 -29.87 13.40 -8.18
C THR A 110 -31.15 13.54 -9.00
N SER A 111 -32.24 13.85 -8.31
CA SER A 111 -33.51 14.24 -8.92
C SER A 111 -33.63 15.76 -9.13
N SER A 112 -32.75 16.54 -8.49
CA SER A 112 -32.81 18.00 -8.49
C SER A 112 -32.33 18.61 -9.80
N LYS A 113 -33.25 19.25 -10.55
CA LYS A 113 -32.94 19.96 -11.80
C LYS A 113 -31.86 21.03 -11.61
N SER A 114 -31.97 21.84 -10.55
CA SER A 114 -30.99 22.89 -10.24
C SER A 114 -29.59 22.31 -10.00
N MET A 115 -29.52 21.16 -9.31
CA MET A 115 -28.25 20.46 -9.11
C MET A 115 -27.70 19.89 -10.43
N LYS A 116 -28.54 19.29 -11.27
CA LYS A 116 -28.13 18.79 -12.60
C LYS A 116 -27.50 19.88 -13.45
N VAL A 117 -28.10 21.07 -13.49
CA VAL A 117 -27.54 22.22 -14.22
C VAL A 117 -26.15 22.59 -13.68
N LYS A 118 -26.00 22.74 -12.35
CA LYS A 118 -24.70 23.05 -11.72
C LYS A 118 -23.62 22.00 -12.05
N LEU A 119 -23.99 20.72 -12.00
CA LEU A 119 -23.11 19.61 -12.31
C LEU A 119 -22.67 19.61 -13.78
N LEU A 120 -23.62 19.77 -14.71
CA LEU A 120 -23.36 19.81 -16.15
C LEU A 120 -22.48 21.01 -16.55
N CYS A 121 -22.73 22.18 -15.96
CA CYS A 121 -21.87 23.35 -16.12
C CYS A 121 -20.42 23.05 -15.68
N ARG A 122 -20.25 22.41 -14.52
CA ARG A 122 -18.93 22.01 -14.02
C ARG A 122 -18.26 20.99 -14.93
N LYS A 123 -19.01 20.02 -15.45
CA LYS A 123 -18.51 19.04 -16.43
C LYS A 123 -18.01 19.73 -17.70
N ALA A 124 -18.76 20.70 -18.22
CA ALA A 124 -18.34 21.47 -19.39
C ALA A 124 -17.03 22.24 -19.15
N GLU A 125 -16.90 22.88 -17.99
CA GLU A 125 -15.67 23.60 -17.59
C GLU A 125 -14.45 22.65 -17.54
N CYS A 126 -14.59 21.49 -16.89
CA CYS A 126 -13.53 20.47 -16.87
C CYS A 126 -13.18 19.94 -18.26
N LEU A 127 -14.17 19.62 -19.10
CA LEU A 127 -13.95 19.11 -20.45
C LEU A 127 -13.22 20.14 -21.33
N LYS A 128 -13.50 21.44 -21.15
CA LYS A 128 -12.79 22.52 -21.84
C LYS A 128 -11.30 22.56 -21.43
N HIS A 129 -11.00 22.48 -20.13
CA HIS A 129 -9.61 22.41 -19.65
C HIS A 129 -8.87 21.18 -20.18
N LEU A 130 -9.55 20.04 -20.26
CA LEU A 130 -9.00 18.79 -20.82
C LEU A 130 -8.94 18.76 -22.36
N LYS A 131 -9.35 19.85 -23.04
CA LYS A 131 -9.41 19.95 -24.51
C LYS A 131 -10.28 18.86 -25.17
N VAL A 132 -11.30 18.39 -24.48
CA VAL A 132 -12.25 17.39 -24.97
C VAL A 132 -13.43 18.09 -25.65
N SER A 133 -13.75 17.72 -26.89
CA SER A 133 -14.72 18.41 -27.76
C SER A 133 -16.16 18.39 -27.25
N GLU A 134 -16.49 17.43 -26.39
CA GLU A 134 -17.83 17.13 -25.89
C GLU A 134 -18.32 18.14 -24.84
N PHE A 135 -17.52 19.16 -24.48
CA PHE A 135 -17.94 20.19 -23.52
C PHE A 135 -19.22 20.92 -23.97
N GLN A 136 -19.43 21.09 -25.28
CA GLN A 136 -20.63 21.72 -25.82
C GLN A 136 -21.88 20.85 -25.59
N ASN A 137 -21.73 19.52 -25.59
CA ASN A 137 -22.84 18.61 -25.30
C ASN A 137 -23.31 18.78 -23.86
N ALA A 138 -22.38 18.89 -22.90
CA ALA A 138 -22.72 19.15 -21.51
C ALA A 138 -23.42 20.51 -21.30
N LEU A 139 -23.02 21.56 -22.02
CA LEU A 139 -23.71 22.86 -21.99
C LEU A 139 -25.11 22.80 -22.60
N ASN A 140 -25.27 22.09 -23.72
CA ASN A 140 -26.57 21.93 -24.36
C ASN A 140 -27.52 21.11 -23.47
N GLU A 141 -27.01 20.06 -22.82
CA GLU A 141 -27.77 19.29 -21.84
C GLU A 141 -28.19 20.18 -20.65
N ALA A 142 -27.29 21.02 -20.12
CA ALA A 142 -27.61 21.95 -19.05
C ALA A 142 -28.76 22.91 -19.44
N LYS A 143 -28.71 23.46 -20.66
CA LYS A 143 -29.77 24.31 -21.22
C LYS A 143 -31.10 23.58 -21.36
N SER A 144 -31.07 22.30 -21.71
CA SER A 144 -32.31 21.50 -21.87
C SER A 144 -33.00 21.19 -20.54
N VAL A 145 -32.24 21.10 -19.45
CA VAL A 145 -32.77 20.84 -18.08
C VAL A 145 -33.31 22.12 -17.42
N LEU A 146 -32.82 23.28 -17.86
CA LEU A 146 -33.24 24.60 -17.39
C LEU A 146 -34.71 24.88 -17.71
N ASN A 147 -35.47 25.24 -16.69
CA ASN A 147 -36.79 25.85 -16.86
C ASN A 147 -36.64 27.37 -16.95
N ASP A 148 -37.59 28.06 -17.60
CA ASP A 148 -37.48 29.50 -17.78
C ASP A 148 -37.49 30.33 -16.48
N ASP A 149 -38.06 29.76 -15.41
CA ASP A 149 -38.26 30.43 -14.12
C ASP A 149 -37.09 30.27 -13.13
N ASP A 150 -36.09 29.41 -13.40
CA ASP A 150 -34.92 29.21 -12.51
C ASP A 150 -33.81 30.21 -12.81
N LEU A 151 -34.04 31.48 -12.41
CA LEU A 151 -33.14 32.61 -12.65
C LEU A 151 -31.72 32.39 -12.09
N GLU A 152 -31.59 31.68 -10.97
CA GLU A 152 -30.29 31.41 -10.35
C GLU A 152 -29.50 30.36 -11.15
N ALA A 153 -30.16 29.31 -11.62
CA ALA A 153 -29.51 28.34 -12.52
C ALA A 153 -29.10 28.99 -13.86
N LYS A 154 -29.93 29.88 -14.43
CA LYS A 154 -29.59 30.65 -15.65
C LYS A 154 -28.34 31.51 -15.45
N ARG A 155 -28.32 32.34 -14.41
CA ARG A 155 -27.16 33.20 -14.07
C ARG A 155 -25.88 32.40 -13.90
N ASN A 156 -25.96 31.24 -13.25
CA ASN A 156 -24.79 30.37 -13.06
C ASN A 156 -24.30 29.77 -14.38
N LEU A 157 -25.22 29.35 -15.27
CA LEU A 157 -24.87 28.88 -16.60
C LEU A 157 -24.17 29.99 -17.42
N ASP A 158 -24.70 31.20 -17.43
CA ASP A 158 -24.13 32.32 -18.18
C ASP A 158 -22.71 32.65 -17.71
N LYS A 159 -22.49 32.71 -16.39
CA LYS A 159 -21.15 32.89 -15.79
C LYS A 159 -20.17 31.78 -16.17
N VAL A 160 -20.64 30.54 -16.29
CA VAL A 160 -19.79 29.40 -16.69
C VAL A 160 -19.46 29.48 -18.17
N ILE A 161 -20.42 29.85 -19.02
CA ILE A 161 -20.18 30.07 -20.46
C ILE A 161 -19.13 31.17 -20.65
N GLU A 162 -19.24 32.28 -19.93
CA GLU A 162 -18.25 33.36 -19.96
C GLU A 162 -16.86 32.87 -19.54
N ARG A 163 -16.77 32.14 -18.42
CA ARG A 163 -15.50 31.53 -17.97
C ARG A 163 -14.91 30.59 -19.02
N ILE A 164 -15.71 29.68 -19.57
CA ILE A 164 -15.30 28.73 -20.61
C ILE A 164 -14.76 29.45 -21.86
N ASN A 165 -15.39 30.55 -22.25
CA ASN A 165 -14.95 31.37 -23.38
C ASN A 165 -13.62 32.09 -23.11
N ASN A 166 -13.35 32.42 -21.84
CA ASN A 166 -12.12 33.10 -21.41
C ASN A 166 -10.96 32.13 -21.11
N ILE A 167 -11.17 30.81 -21.11
CA ILE A 167 -10.09 29.83 -20.94
C ILE A 167 -9.13 29.92 -22.13
N GLN A 168 -7.96 30.50 -21.91
CA GLN A 168 -6.86 30.48 -22.86
C GLN A 168 -6.21 29.10 -22.84
N ILE A 169 -6.43 28.32 -23.90
CA ILE A 169 -5.77 27.03 -24.07
C ILE A 169 -4.30 27.32 -24.44
N LYS A 170 -3.39 27.17 -23.48
CA LYS A 170 -1.95 27.12 -23.80
C LYS A 170 -1.67 25.81 -24.55
N ASP A 171 -0.98 25.93 -25.68
CA ASP A 171 -0.39 24.78 -26.35
C ASP A 171 0.77 24.26 -25.49
N GLU A 172 0.46 23.30 -24.63
CA GLU A 172 1.51 22.51 -24.00
C GLU A 172 2.23 21.71 -25.10
N LYS A 173 3.56 21.85 -25.11
CA LYS A 173 4.41 20.87 -25.80
C LYS A 173 3.97 19.51 -25.29
N LYS A 174 3.64 18.59 -26.21
CA LYS A 174 3.39 17.19 -25.86
C LYS A 174 4.54 16.71 -24.98
N GLU A 175 4.31 16.60 -23.68
CA GLU A 175 5.01 15.59 -22.91
C GLU A 175 4.58 14.29 -23.56
N GLU A 176 5.52 13.65 -24.25
CA GLU A 176 5.36 12.27 -24.66
C GLU A 176 5.06 11.50 -23.39
N ASN A 177 3.78 11.19 -23.16
CA ASN A 177 3.41 10.17 -22.20
C ASN A 177 4.23 8.95 -22.57
N ASP A 178 5.13 8.54 -21.68
CA ASP A 178 5.88 7.30 -21.72
C ASP A 178 4.89 6.13 -21.63
N ASN A 179 4.14 5.91 -22.71
CA ASN A 179 3.39 4.69 -22.96
C ASN A 179 4.34 3.48 -23.04
N ASN A 180 5.64 3.73 -23.18
CA ASN A 180 6.69 2.71 -23.11
C ASN A 180 6.87 2.15 -21.70
N ASP A 181 6.68 2.92 -20.62
CA ASP A 181 6.82 2.40 -19.25
C ASP A 181 5.66 1.46 -18.87
N VAL A 182 4.43 1.78 -19.32
CA VAL A 182 3.26 0.89 -19.13
C VAL A 182 3.36 -0.38 -20.00
N ALA A 183 3.94 -0.27 -21.19
CA ALA A 183 4.19 -1.42 -22.07
C ALA A 183 5.30 -2.34 -21.52
N MET A 184 6.40 -1.79 -21.02
CA MET A 184 7.50 -2.55 -20.40
C MET A 184 7.03 -3.27 -19.12
N ASN A 185 6.12 -2.66 -18.35
CA ASN A 185 5.49 -3.27 -17.18
C ASN A 185 4.53 -4.43 -17.52
N LYS A 186 3.92 -4.45 -18.72
CA LYS A 186 3.05 -5.57 -19.16
C LYS A 186 3.86 -6.77 -19.67
N GLU A 187 5.04 -6.56 -20.24
CA GLU A 187 5.90 -7.66 -20.72
C GLU A 187 6.63 -8.41 -19.58
N ILE A 188 6.93 -7.75 -18.45
CA ILE A 188 7.62 -8.36 -17.30
C ILE A 188 6.68 -9.21 -16.41
N GLU A 189 5.36 -9.13 -16.59
CA GLU A 189 4.39 -9.99 -15.87
C GLU A 189 4.42 -11.47 -16.33
N SER A 190 5.24 -11.82 -17.33
CA SER A 190 5.49 -13.22 -17.71
C SER A 190 6.27 -13.97 -16.62
N ASN A 191 5.66 -15.05 -16.11
CA ASN A 191 6.18 -16.06 -15.19
C ASN A 191 7.40 -15.64 -14.35
N VAL A 192 7.15 -14.96 -13.22
CA VAL A 192 8.17 -14.50 -12.26
C VAL A 192 9.23 -15.57 -11.89
N LEU A 193 8.86 -16.85 -11.93
CA LEU A 193 9.76 -17.98 -11.67
C LEU A 193 10.80 -18.23 -12.77
N ASP A 194 10.67 -17.60 -13.93
CA ASP A 194 11.69 -17.68 -14.99
C ASP A 194 12.91 -16.80 -14.64
N SER A 195 12.72 -15.78 -13.78
CA SER A 195 13.77 -14.86 -13.33
C SER A 195 14.59 -15.39 -12.14
N VAL A 196 14.00 -16.22 -11.28
CA VAL A 196 14.59 -16.67 -10.00
C VAL A 196 14.29 -18.12 -9.69
N THR A 197 15.18 -18.79 -8.97
CA THR A 197 15.01 -20.17 -8.51
C THR A 197 14.96 -20.24 -6.99
N ILE A 198 13.96 -20.94 -6.44
CA ILE A 198 13.87 -21.25 -5.01
C ILE A 198 14.84 -22.40 -4.69
N ARG A 199 15.77 -22.15 -3.77
CA ARG A 199 16.77 -23.11 -3.29
C ARG A 199 16.63 -23.31 -1.79
N TYR A 200 17.33 -24.30 -1.24
CA TYR A 200 17.40 -24.53 0.20
C TYR A 200 18.80 -24.94 0.66
N ASN A 201 19.21 -24.43 1.82
CA ASN A 201 20.33 -24.96 2.59
C ASN A 201 20.13 -24.70 4.09
N ASN A 202 20.97 -25.30 4.93
CA ASN A 202 20.84 -25.20 6.39
C ASN A 202 21.11 -23.80 6.95
N LYS A 203 21.89 -22.97 6.25
CA LYS A 203 22.26 -21.61 6.69
C LYS A 203 21.11 -20.63 6.47
N TYR A 204 20.55 -20.63 5.27
CA TYR A 204 19.61 -19.63 4.78
C TYR A 204 18.16 -20.13 4.71
N GLY A 205 17.92 -21.42 4.98
CA GLY A 205 16.64 -22.05 4.72
C GLY A 205 16.27 -21.94 3.24
N ARG A 206 14.98 -21.74 2.96
CA ARG A 206 14.51 -21.45 1.59
C ARG A 206 14.95 -20.04 1.20
N HIS A 207 15.52 -19.90 0.02
CA HIS A 207 16.03 -18.63 -0.49
C HIS A 207 15.92 -18.52 -2.00
N LEU A 208 16.01 -17.28 -2.52
CA LEU A 208 16.02 -17.03 -3.96
C LEU A 208 17.44 -16.93 -4.50
N THR A 209 17.67 -17.55 -5.65
CA THR A 209 18.89 -17.42 -6.46
C THR A 209 18.55 -16.89 -7.85
N ALA A 210 19.47 -16.14 -8.44
CA ALA A 210 19.31 -15.58 -9.76
C ALA A 210 19.36 -16.68 -10.85
N ASN A 211 18.41 -16.69 -11.79
CA ASN A 211 18.43 -17.68 -12.88
C ASN A 211 19.31 -17.27 -14.07
N LYS A 212 19.73 -16.00 -14.10
CA LYS A 212 20.63 -15.39 -15.08
C LYS A 212 21.48 -14.31 -14.40
N ASP A 213 22.45 -13.77 -15.13
CA ASP A 213 23.17 -12.58 -14.68
C ASP A 213 22.25 -11.35 -14.72
N TYR A 214 22.35 -10.49 -13.71
CA TYR A 214 21.68 -9.19 -13.63
C TYR A 214 22.71 -8.07 -13.46
N ASN A 215 22.51 -6.98 -14.20
CA ASN A 215 23.24 -5.74 -14.02
C ASN A 215 22.51 -4.83 -13.02
N PRO A 216 23.21 -3.91 -12.34
CA PRO A 216 22.57 -2.87 -11.54
C PRO A 216 21.47 -2.17 -12.35
N GLY A 217 20.31 -1.95 -11.73
CA GLY A 217 19.12 -1.36 -12.33
C GLY A 217 18.27 -2.30 -13.17
N ASP A 218 18.67 -3.56 -13.39
CA ASP A 218 17.78 -4.54 -14.00
C ASP A 218 16.64 -4.88 -13.02
N ILE A 219 15.40 -4.89 -13.52
CA ILE A 219 14.27 -5.46 -12.78
C ILE A 219 14.43 -6.98 -12.79
N ILE A 220 14.50 -7.58 -11.60
CA ILE A 220 14.56 -9.03 -11.43
C ILE A 220 13.17 -9.61 -11.63
N TYR A 221 12.18 -9.12 -10.87
CA TYR A 221 10.78 -9.48 -11.03
C TYR A 221 9.84 -8.46 -10.39
N ILE A 222 8.56 -8.55 -10.75
CA ILE A 222 7.46 -7.79 -10.14
C ILE A 222 6.49 -8.79 -9.48
N GLU A 223 6.22 -8.63 -8.19
CA GLU A 223 5.26 -9.45 -7.44
C GLU A 223 4.02 -8.64 -7.08
N LYS A 224 2.84 -9.15 -7.48
CA LYS A 224 1.58 -8.76 -6.85
C LYS A 224 1.53 -9.45 -5.48
N MET A 225 1.55 -8.68 -4.40
CA MET A 225 1.42 -9.20 -3.04
C MET A 225 0.20 -10.11 -2.92
N TYR A 226 0.32 -11.22 -2.17
CA TYR A 226 -0.80 -12.13 -1.93
C TYR A 226 -1.99 -11.40 -1.30
N SER A 227 -1.70 -10.53 -0.33
CA SER A 227 -2.71 -9.66 0.29
C SER A 227 -2.09 -8.33 0.68
N THR A 228 -2.91 -7.29 0.63
CA THR A 228 -2.59 -5.95 1.12
C THR A 228 -3.76 -5.46 1.98
N VAL A 229 -3.48 -4.61 2.96
CA VAL A 229 -4.48 -3.89 3.75
C VAL A 229 -4.12 -2.43 3.83
N LEU A 230 -5.13 -1.58 3.66
CA LEU A 230 -4.97 -0.14 3.74
C LEU A 230 -4.75 0.29 5.20
N ASP A 231 -3.87 1.26 5.41
CA ASP A 231 -3.73 1.90 6.70
C ASP A 231 -5.02 2.66 7.05
N VAL A 232 -5.51 2.51 8.28
CA VAL A 232 -6.79 3.08 8.71
C VAL A 232 -6.81 4.60 8.59
N THR A 233 -5.66 5.26 8.70
CA THR A 233 -5.52 6.73 8.55
C THR A 233 -5.73 7.19 7.11
N LYS A 234 -5.61 6.28 6.12
CA LYS A 234 -5.72 6.56 4.69
C LYS A 234 -7.05 6.14 4.07
N ARG A 235 -8.00 5.63 4.87
CA ARG A 235 -9.30 5.09 4.38
C ARG A 235 -10.17 6.09 3.61
N PHE A 236 -9.92 7.39 3.78
CA PHE A 236 -10.65 8.45 3.08
C PHE A 236 -9.91 9.01 1.86
N THR A 237 -8.66 8.59 1.62
CA THR A 237 -7.81 9.14 0.57
C THR A 237 -7.34 8.09 -0.44
N ASN A 238 -7.43 6.81 -0.10
CA ASN A 238 -6.88 5.71 -0.88
C ASN A 238 -7.90 4.59 -1.06
N CYS A 239 -7.72 3.79 -2.10
CA CYS A 239 -8.52 2.61 -2.38
C CYS A 239 -8.25 1.51 -1.35
N ALA A 240 -9.30 0.88 -0.81
CA ALA A 240 -9.20 -0.21 0.15
C ALA A 240 -8.69 -1.55 -0.45
N TYR A 241 -8.62 -1.66 -1.77
CA TYR A 241 -8.13 -2.84 -2.50
C TYR A 241 -6.70 -2.67 -3.00
N CYS A 242 -6.44 -1.69 -3.89
CA CYS A 242 -5.10 -1.49 -4.49
C CYS A 242 -4.23 -0.44 -3.78
N LEU A 243 -4.76 0.24 -2.75
CA LEU A 243 -4.09 1.31 -1.98
C LEU A 243 -3.68 2.55 -2.78
N LYS A 244 -3.96 2.59 -4.10
CA LYS A 244 -3.79 3.78 -4.92
C LYS A 244 -4.62 4.93 -4.36
N ARG A 245 -4.10 6.16 -4.47
CA ARG A 245 -4.85 7.37 -4.13
C ARG A 245 -6.13 7.46 -4.96
N SER A 246 -7.21 7.85 -4.32
CA SER A 246 -8.52 7.91 -4.95
C SER A 246 -9.22 9.25 -4.70
N TRP A 247 -9.01 10.21 -5.61
CA TRP A 247 -9.67 11.53 -5.57
C TRP A 247 -11.18 11.43 -5.77
N SER A 248 -11.61 10.63 -6.75
CA SER A 248 -13.02 10.41 -7.07
C SER A 248 -13.55 9.05 -6.58
N GLY A 249 -13.15 8.64 -5.36
CA GLY A 249 -13.44 7.30 -4.85
C GLY A 249 -14.93 6.96 -4.72
N ILE A 250 -15.24 5.66 -4.87
CA ILE A 250 -16.56 5.04 -4.82
C ILE A 250 -16.72 4.32 -3.47
N PRO A 251 -17.73 4.63 -2.64
CA PRO A 251 -17.95 3.95 -1.37
C PRO A 251 -18.52 2.54 -1.58
N CYS A 252 -18.31 1.68 -0.58
CA CYS A 252 -19.17 0.51 -0.39
C CYS A 252 -20.64 0.94 -0.22
N GLU A 253 -21.59 0.15 -0.72
CA GLU A 253 -23.03 0.38 -0.58
C GLU A 253 -23.53 0.11 0.84
N ASN A 254 -22.85 -0.77 1.57
CA ASN A 254 -23.36 -1.31 2.84
C ASN A 254 -22.63 -0.73 4.07
N CYS A 255 -21.30 -0.64 4.05
CA CYS A 255 -20.53 -0.10 5.18
C CYS A 255 -20.02 1.33 4.94
N CYS A 256 -19.63 2.00 6.02
CA CYS A 256 -18.99 3.31 6.01
C CYS A 256 -17.47 3.24 6.25
N TRP A 257 -16.82 2.15 5.84
CA TRP A 257 -15.39 1.92 6.10
C TRP A 257 -14.50 2.01 4.87
N THR A 258 -14.94 1.51 3.72
CA THR A 258 -14.10 1.31 2.54
C THR A 258 -14.53 2.17 1.35
N MET A 259 -13.53 2.66 0.62
CA MET A 259 -13.64 3.41 -0.63
C MET A 259 -12.79 2.73 -1.71
N TYR A 260 -13.17 2.86 -2.99
CA TYR A 260 -12.51 2.21 -4.12
C TYR A 260 -12.21 3.20 -5.24
N CYS A 261 -11.09 3.04 -5.95
CA CYS A 261 -10.75 3.91 -7.07
C CYS A 261 -11.52 3.59 -8.37
N SER A 262 -12.09 2.39 -8.47
CA SER A 262 -12.85 1.92 -9.63
C SER A 262 -13.87 0.86 -9.21
N GLU A 263 -14.88 0.63 -10.05
CA GLU A 263 -15.83 -0.47 -9.87
C GLU A 263 -15.11 -1.83 -9.91
N ASP A 264 -14.11 -2.00 -10.77
CA ASP A 264 -13.27 -3.22 -10.82
C ASP A 264 -12.59 -3.53 -9.46
N CYS A 265 -12.01 -2.51 -8.80
CA CYS A 265 -11.41 -2.70 -7.47
C CYS A 265 -12.47 -3.02 -6.40
N LYS A 266 -13.66 -2.44 -6.51
CA LYS A 266 -14.78 -2.68 -5.59
C LYS A 266 -15.31 -4.11 -5.73
N GLU A 267 -15.52 -4.56 -6.97
CA GLU A 267 -15.96 -5.92 -7.31
C GLU A 267 -14.93 -6.96 -6.85
N LYS A 268 -13.64 -6.76 -7.17
CA LYS A 268 -12.56 -7.65 -6.72
C LYS A 268 -12.47 -7.72 -5.21
N SER A 269 -12.55 -6.57 -4.53
CA SER A 269 -12.57 -6.51 -3.06
C SER A 269 -13.73 -7.33 -2.49
N LEU A 270 -14.95 -7.14 -3.01
CA LEU A 270 -16.15 -7.87 -2.59
C LEU A 270 -15.98 -9.39 -2.75
N VAL A 271 -15.48 -9.83 -3.90
CA VAL A 271 -15.27 -11.25 -4.21
C VAL A 271 -14.14 -11.86 -3.36
N GLU A 272 -13.05 -11.15 -3.12
CA GLU A 272 -11.88 -11.73 -2.45
C GLU A 272 -11.98 -11.73 -0.93
N HIS A 273 -12.60 -10.73 -0.30
CA HIS A 273 -12.61 -10.60 1.17
C HIS A 273 -13.72 -9.71 1.75
N HIS A 274 -14.18 -8.70 1.02
CA HIS A 274 -14.99 -7.63 1.59
C HIS A 274 -16.44 -8.00 1.85
N ASP A 275 -17.00 -9.00 1.18
CA ASP A 275 -18.32 -9.56 1.53
C ASP A 275 -18.42 -9.98 3.00
N ILE A 276 -17.33 -10.51 3.56
CA ILE A 276 -17.24 -10.88 4.98
C ILE A 276 -16.72 -9.69 5.81
N GLU A 277 -15.69 -8.96 5.34
CA GLU A 277 -15.15 -7.83 6.10
C GLU A 277 -16.16 -6.68 6.28
N CYS A 278 -17.12 -6.52 5.37
CA CYS A 278 -18.07 -5.40 5.34
C CYS A 278 -18.91 -5.30 6.63
N SER A 279 -19.36 -6.43 7.17
CA SER A 279 -20.09 -6.46 8.45
C SER A 279 -19.15 -6.52 9.66
N LEU A 280 -17.95 -7.08 9.50
CA LEU A 280 -17.01 -7.28 10.61
C LEU A 280 -16.28 -6.02 11.04
N ILE A 281 -15.67 -5.33 10.07
CA ILE A 281 -14.71 -4.26 10.35
C ILE A 281 -15.33 -3.12 11.20
N PRO A 282 -16.52 -2.58 10.85
CA PRO A 282 -17.14 -1.53 11.66
C PRO A 282 -17.42 -1.98 13.10
N GLN A 283 -17.76 -3.26 13.31
CA GLN A 283 -18.05 -3.81 14.64
C GLN A 283 -16.77 -3.99 15.46
N ILE A 284 -15.72 -4.56 14.86
CA ILE A 284 -14.42 -4.72 15.51
C ILE A 284 -13.88 -3.36 15.96
N GLU A 285 -13.98 -2.32 15.13
CA GLU A 285 -13.43 -1.00 15.45
C GLU A 285 -14.29 -0.22 16.45
N ALA A 286 -15.58 -0.51 16.54
CA ALA A 286 -16.42 0.04 17.59
C ALA A 286 -16.11 -0.58 18.96
N GLU A 287 -16.00 -1.90 19.03
CA GLU A 287 -15.73 -2.61 20.30
C GLU A 287 -14.24 -2.54 20.70
N ASN A 288 -13.34 -2.52 19.73
CA ASN A 288 -11.89 -2.59 19.92
C ASN A 288 -11.15 -1.62 18.98
N TYR A 289 -11.33 -0.32 19.22
CA TYR A 289 -10.72 0.75 18.42
C TYR A 289 -9.20 0.56 18.23
N GLY A 290 -8.76 0.63 16.97
CA GLY A 290 -7.35 0.49 16.59
C GLY A 290 -6.83 -0.95 16.52
N PHE A 291 -7.67 -1.95 16.81
CA PHE A 291 -7.29 -3.35 16.71
C PHE A 291 -6.86 -3.74 15.29
N LEU A 292 -7.55 -3.25 14.27
CA LEU A 292 -7.26 -3.63 12.88
C LEU A 292 -5.92 -3.10 12.38
N SER A 293 -5.39 -2.02 12.97
CA SER A 293 -4.07 -1.47 12.63
C SER A 293 -2.96 -2.53 12.72
N CYS A 294 -3.10 -3.51 13.61
CA CYS A 294 -2.13 -4.59 13.81
C CYS A 294 -2.52 -5.92 13.15
N PHE A 295 -3.82 -6.18 13.00
CA PHE A 295 -4.33 -7.53 12.74
C PHE A 295 -5.14 -7.67 11.44
N HIS A 296 -5.44 -6.58 10.74
CA HIS A 296 -6.27 -6.62 9.52
C HIS A 296 -5.65 -7.52 8.43
N ILE A 297 -4.34 -7.47 8.22
CA ILE A 297 -3.68 -8.31 7.21
C ILE A 297 -3.86 -9.81 7.52
N CYS A 298 -3.80 -10.20 8.80
CA CYS A 298 -4.01 -11.59 9.22
C CYS A 298 -5.45 -12.03 8.98
N LEU A 299 -6.42 -11.17 9.33
CA LEU A 299 -7.84 -11.41 9.08
C LEU A 299 -8.09 -11.60 7.58
N ARG A 300 -7.62 -10.66 6.75
CA ARG A 300 -7.81 -10.71 5.31
C ARG A 300 -7.16 -11.95 4.68
N VAL A 301 -5.95 -12.31 5.12
CA VAL A 301 -5.26 -13.52 4.65
C VAL A 301 -6.04 -14.79 5.01
N LEU A 302 -6.59 -14.88 6.23
CA LEU A 302 -7.45 -15.98 6.66
C LEU A 302 -8.71 -16.08 5.78
N LEU A 303 -9.40 -14.96 5.58
CA LEU A 303 -10.62 -14.91 4.76
C LEU A 303 -10.34 -15.29 3.31
N LYS A 304 -9.29 -14.73 2.71
CA LYS A 304 -8.86 -15.12 1.35
C LYS A 304 -8.54 -16.61 1.26
N GLY A 305 -7.90 -17.19 2.28
CA GLY A 305 -7.64 -18.62 2.34
C GLY A 305 -8.91 -19.48 2.39
N LEU A 306 -9.94 -19.03 3.13
CA LEU A 306 -11.25 -19.70 3.17
C LEU A 306 -12.02 -19.53 1.84
N LYS A 307 -11.78 -18.47 1.09
CA LYS A 307 -12.45 -18.27 -0.21
C LYS A 307 -11.71 -18.92 -1.37
N GLU A 308 -10.43 -19.27 -1.20
CA GLU A 308 -9.62 -19.90 -2.24
C GLU A 308 -10.28 -21.20 -2.75
N ASN A 309 -10.72 -21.22 -4.01
CA ASN A 309 -11.46 -22.35 -4.61
C ASN A 309 -12.71 -22.79 -3.80
N ASN A 310 -13.44 -21.83 -3.19
CA ASN A 310 -14.65 -22.09 -2.39
C ASN A 310 -14.41 -23.07 -1.22
N MET A 311 -13.28 -22.91 -0.52
CA MET A 311 -12.82 -23.82 0.52
C MET A 311 -13.52 -23.61 1.86
N HIS A 312 -14.46 -24.48 2.23
CA HIS A 312 -14.95 -24.48 3.62
C HIS A 312 -13.88 -24.96 4.61
N ILE A 313 -14.14 -24.78 5.91
CA ILE A 313 -13.19 -25.04 7.00
C ILE A 313 -12.60 -26.46 6.91
N GLU A 314 -13.41 -27.47 6.59
CA GLU A 314 -12.94 -28.87 6.47
C GLU A 314 -11.98 -29.10 5.29
N GLN A 315 -12.24 -28.48 4.13
CA GLN A 315 -11.29 -28.52 3.02
C GLN A 315 -9.98 -27.82 3.39
N MET A 316 -10.03 -26.71 4.12
CA MET A 316 -8.83 -26.03 4.61
C MET A 316 -8.03 -26.91 5.56
N LYS A 317 -8.69 -27.55 6.54
CA LYS A 317 -8.05 -28.53 7.43
C LYS A 317 -7.34 -29.63 6.63
N SER A 318 -8.01 -30.21 5.63
CA SER A 318 -7.43 -31.25 4.77
C SER A 318 -6.19 -30.75 4.01
N LYS A 319 -6.28 -29.56 3.40
CA LYS A 319 -5.18 -28.95 2.64
C LYS A 319 -3.98 -28.62 3.51
N LEU A 320 -4.19 -28.07 4.70
CA LEU A 320 -3.10 -27.73 5.62
C LEU A 320 -2.45 -28.98 6.22
N ARG A 321 -3.22 -30.04 6.52
CA ARG A 321 -2.66 -31.33 6.91
C ARG A 321 -1.73 -31.92 5.86
N LYS A 322 -2.05 -31.77 4.57
CA LYS A 322 -1.13 -32.15 3.47
C LYS A 322 0.10 -31.25 3.45
N THR A 323 -0.11 -29.94 3.56
CA THR A 323 0.98 -28.94 3.56
C THR A 323 1.98 -29.20 4.69
N ASP A 324 1.51 -29.58 5.88
CA ASP A 324 2.35 -29.89 7.04
C ASP A 324 3.12 -31.21 6.92
N LYS A 325 2.66 -32.13 6.06
CA LYS A 325 3.38 -33.39 5.78
C LYS A 325 4.52 -33.21 4.77
N ASN A 326 4.51 -32.15 3.97
CA ASN A 326 5.56 -31.90 3.00
C ASN A 326 6.86 -31.51 3.71
N GLU A 327 7.93 -32.25 3.45
CA GLU A 327 9.25 -31.94 3.98
C GLU A 327 9.81 -30.64 3.38
N THR A 328 10.69 -29.96 4.12
CA THR A 328 11.48 -28.86 3.58
C THR A 328 12.39 -29.38 2.45
N PRO A 329 12.48 -28.69 1.30
CA PRO A 329 12.03 -27.33 1.02
C PRO A 329 10.63 -27.18 0.43
N TYR A 330 9.91 -28.29 0.18
CA TYR A 330 8.66 -28.33 -0.57
C TYR A 330 7.41 -27.95 0.25
N ARG A 331 7.59 -27.51 1.50
CA ARG A 331 6.48 -26.97 2.29
C ARG A 331 5.90 -25.72 1.61
N GLY A 332 4.62 -25.78 1.24
CA GLY A 332 3.92 -24.73 0.51
C GLY A 332 3.97 -24.85 -1.02
N PHE A 333 4.64 -25.88 -1.55
CA PHE A 333 4.59 -26.23 -2.97
C PHE A 333 3.33 -27.07 -3.25
N MET A 334 2.88 -27.03 -4.50
CA MET A 334 1.80 -27.89 -4.99
C MET A 334 2.30 -29.33 -5.18
N ASP A 335 1.37 -30.28 -5.33
CA ASP A 335 1.66 -31.72 -5.41
C ASP A 335 2.64 -32.11 -6.55
N ASN A 336 2.72 -31.28 -7.61
CA ASN A 336 3.66 -31.43 -8.73
C ASN A 336 5.02 -30.73 -8.52
N SER A 337 5.36 -30.37 -7.28
CA SER A 337 6.58 -29.63 -6.92
C SER A 337 6.70 -28.24 -7.57
N THR A 338 5.58 -27.64 -7.99
CA THR A 338 5.56 -26.24 -8.45
C THR A 338 5.19 -25.30 -7.31
N PHE A 339 5.87 -24.16 -7.23
CA PHE A 339 5.55 -23.12 -6.25
C PHE A 339 4.51 -22.17 -6.83
N ASN A 340 3.37 -22.02 -6.18
CA ASN A 340 2.37 -21.03 -6.55
C ASN A 340 2.27 -19.96 -5.47
N MET A 341 2.84 -18.80 -5.77
CA MET A 341 2.91 -17.64 -4.86
C MET A 341 1.54 -17.08 -4.48
N ASN A 342 0.49 -17.38 -5.24
CA ASN A 342 -0.87 -16.89 -5.03
C ASN A 342 -1.75 -17.84 -4.20
N THR A 343 -1.15 -18.84 -3.54
CA THR A 343 -1.89 -19.81 -2.71
C THR A 343 -1.74 -19.54 -1.22
N PHE A 344 -2.79 -19.82 -0.47
CA PHE A 344 -2.79 -19.78 0.99
C PHE A 344 -1.76 -20.73 1.59
N SER A 345 -1.54 -21.90 0.96
CA SER A 345 -0.49 -22.84 1.40
C SER A 345 0.91 -22.23 1.31
N ALA A 346 1.20 -21.39 0.31
CA ALA A 346 2.48 -20.68 0.22
C ALA A 346 2.65 -19.71 1.40
N VAL A 347 1.62 -18.91 1.70
CA VAL A 347 1.61 -18.00 2.86
C VAL A 347 1.75 -18.75 4.18
N TYR A 348 0.94 -19.79 4.38
CA TYR A 348 0.92 -20.62 5.59
C TYR A 348 2.27 -21.32 5.86
N SER A 349 3.06 -21.50 4.81
CA SER A 349 4.38 -22.13 4.86
C SER A 349 5.51 -21.15 5.03
N LEU A 350 5.27 -19.83 5.08
CA LEU A 350 6.30 -18.83 5.36
C LEU A 350 6.94 -19.03 6.74
N LYS A 351 8.11 -18.44 6.95
CA LYS A 351 8.88 -18.61 8.18
C LYS A 351 8.10 -18.01 9.36
N SER A 352 7.77 -18.87 10.33
CA SER A 352 7.27 -18.50 11.66
C SER A 352 8.35 -18.82 12.67
N ASN A 353 8.99 -17.79 13.24
CA ASN A 353 9.99 -17.97 14.31
C ASN A 353 9.33 -18.37 15.62
N GLU A 354 10.08 -19.06 16.49
CA GLU A 354 9.65 -19.27 17.86
C GLU A 354 9.56 -17.92 18.57
N ILE A 355 8.41 -17.62 19.16
CA ILE A 355 8.17 -16.38 19.87
C ILE A 355 8.10 -16.63 21.39
N PRO A 356 8.47 -15.65 22.22
CA PRO A 356 8.28 -15.74 23.66
C PRO A 356 6.83 -16.08 24.03
N SER A 357 6.64 -16.87 25.10
CA SER A 357 5.31 -17.34 25.53
C SER A 357 4.32 -16.20 25.78
N TYR A 358 4.76 -15.10 26.39
CA TYR A 358 3.91 -13.94 26.65
C TYR A 358 3.39 -13.28 25.37
N ILE A 359 4.18 -13.29 24.28
CA ILE A 359 3.72 -12.78 22.97
C ILE A 359 2.69 -13.75 22.41
N LEU A 360 2.95 -15.07 22.49
CA LEU A 360 2.02 -16.08 22.00
C LEU A 360 0.66 -16.01 22.70
N GLU A 361 0.65 -15.83 24.02
CA GLU A 361 -0.56 -15.62 24.82
C GLU A 361 -1.35 -14.38 24.36
N GLN A 362 -0.66 -13.27 24.11
CA GLN A 362 -1.30 -12.05 23.60
C GLN A 362 -1.89 -12.24 22.19
N LEU A 363 -1.20 -12.98 21.31
CA LEU A 363 -1.71 -13.30 19.98
C LEU A 363 -2.93 -14.23 20.04
N ALA A 364 -2.91 -15.22 20.94
CA ALA A 364 -4.05 -16.10 21.17
C ALA A 364 -5.26 -15.34 21.72
N PHE A 365 -5.06 -14.38 22.62
CA PHE A 365 -6.12 -13.48 23.08
C PHE A 365 -6.73 -12.69 21.92
N ASN A 366 -5.89 -12.07 21.07
CA ASN A 366 -6.34 -11.31 19.91
C ASN A 366 -7.02 -12.19 18.86
N ALA A 367 -6.59 -13.44 18.71
CA ALA A 367 -7.27 -14.41 17.86
C ALA A 367 -8.71 -14.67 18.33
N TRP A 368 -8.93 -14.82 19.65
CA TRP A 368 -10.27 -14.95 20.20
C TRP A 368 -11.16 -13.76 19.90
N VAL A 369 -10.64 -12.53 19.99
CA VAL A 369 -11.39 -11.31 19.62
C VAL A 369 -11.92 -11.42 18.18
N ILE A 370 -11.07 -11.79 17.22
CA ILE A 370 -11.48 -11.97 15.82
C ILE A 370 -12.48 -13.11 15.66
N ILE A 371 -12.25 -14.25 16.30
CA ILE A 371 -13.13 -15.42 16.17
C ILE A 371 -14.52 -15.14 16.74
N LEU A 372 -14.63 -14.43 17.86
CA LEU A 372 -15.92 -14.02 18.43
C LEU A 372 -16.67 -13.07 17.49
N HIS A 373 -15.97 -12.12 16.86
CA HIS A 373 -16.58 -11.25 15.86
C HIS A 373 -17.03 -12.03 14.61
N LEU A 374 -16.27 -13.03 14.16
CA LEU A 374 -16.65 -13.93 13.08
C LEU A 374 -17.92 -14.72 13.43
N ILE A 375 -18.00 -15.27 14.64
CA ILE A 375 -19.20 -16.00 15.11
C ILE A 375 -20.42 -15.07 15.17
N LYS A 376 -20.25 -13.85 15.70
CA LYS A 376 -21.36 -12.90 15.94
C LYS A 376 -21.90 -12.28 14.66
N ASN A 377 -21.01 -11.94 13.72
CA ASN A 377 -21.34 -11.06 12.59
C ASN A 377 -21.30 -11.76 11.22
N THR A 378 -21.09 -13.07 11.19
CA THR A 378 -21.05 -13.87 9.94
C THR A 378 -21.75 -15.21 10.14
N SER A 379 -22.05 -15.89 9.03
CA SER A 379 -22.59 -17.25 9.03
C SER A 379 -21.52 -18.34 8.99
N LEU A 380 -20.23 -18.00 9.14
CA LEU A 380 -19.11 -18.93 8.98
C LEU A 380 -19.19 -20.16 9.89
N PHE A 381 -19.75 -19.99 11.09
CA PHE A 381 -19.94 -21.05 12.09
C PHE A 381 -21.41 -21.44 12.27
N GLY A 382 -22.28 -21.10 11.31
CA GLY A 382 -23.74 -21.20 11.47
C GLY A 382 -24.35 -19.96 12.13
N GLU A 383 -25.56 -20.08 12.68
CA GLU A 383 -26.25 -18.94 13.32
C GLU A 383 -25.65 -18.65 14.71
N ALA A 384 -25.26 -17.39 14.96
CA ALA A 384 -24.69 -16.94 16.25
C ALA A 384 -25.56 -17.34 17.47
N LYS A 385 -26.90 -17.34 17.29
CA LYS A 385 -27.89 -17.73 18.31
C LYS A 385 -27.78 -19.20 18.75
N MET A 386 -27.01 -20.02 18.05
CA MET A 386 -26.72 -21.40 18.46
C MET A 386 -25.76 -21.48 19.66
N TYR A 387 -24.98 -20.42 19.92
CA TYR A 387 -23.98 -20.38 20.99
C TYR A 387 -24.49 -19.62 22.22
N ASN A 388 -25.38 -20.27 22.98
CA ASN A 388 -25.96 -19.70 24.20
C ASN A 388 -24.98 -19.67 25.39
N LYS A 389 -23.87 -20.41 25.30
CA LYS A 389 -22.83 -20.49 26.35
C LYS A 389 -21.44 -20.53 25.71
N ILE A 390 -20.55 -19.67 26.19
CA ILE A 390 -19.20 -19.53 25.64
C ILE A 390 -18.37 -20.82 25.75
N GLU A 391 -18.67 -21.70 26.72
CA GLU A 391 -18.02 -23.00 26.90
C GLU A 391 -18.36 -24.03 25.82
N GLN A 392 -19.33 -23.76 24.95
CA GLN A 392 -19.53 -24.57 23.75
C GLN A 392 -18.49 -24.23 22.68
N LEU A 393 -17.99 -22.98 22.64
CA LEU A 393 -17.02 -22.53 21.66
C LEU A 393 -15.66 -23.21 21.83
N ILE A 394 -15.20 -23.36 23.07
CA ILE A 394 -13.92 -24.03 23.38
C ILE A 394 -13.93 -25.52 23.02
N LYS A 395 -15.11 -26.13 22.85
CA LYS A 395 -15.28 -27.53 22.44
C LYS A 395 -15.44 -27.68 20.93
N ASN A 396 -15.62 -26.58 20.20
CA ASN A 396 -15.83 -26.61 18.76
C ASN A 396 -14.48 -26.65 18.04
N GLU A 397 -14.22 -27.75 17.33
CA GLU A 397 -12.94 -27.95 16.63
C GLU A 397 -12.70 -26.95 15.49
N ASP A 398 -13.73 -26.39 14.86
CA ASP A 398 -13.57 -25.34 13.84
C ASP A 398 -13.13 -24.02 14.47
N VAL A 399 -13.71 -23.66 15.61
CA VAL A 399 -13.35 -22.46 16.39
C VAL A 399 -11.88 -22.55 16.81
N LEU A 400 -11.49 -23.68 17.40
CA LEU A 400 -10.10 -23.91 17.81
C LEU A 400 -9.14 -23.90 16.62
N PHE A 401 -9.55 -24.52 15.51
CA PHE A 401 -8.74 -24.57 14.29
C PHE A 401 -8.51 -23.18 13.71
N LEU A 402 -9.57 -22.40 13.45
CA LEU A 402 -9.43 -21.06 12.88
C LEU A 402 -8.70 -20.09 13.83
N GLY A 403 -8.94 -20.19 15.14
CA GLY A 403 -8.18 -19.43 16.14
C GLY A 403 -6.68 -19.75 16.07
N SER A 404 -6.34 -21.04 15.96
CA SER A 404 -4.94 -21.47 15.83
C SER A 404 -4.30 -21.00 14.53
N ILE A 405 -5.03 -21.04 13.42
CA ILE A 405 -4.54 -20.54 12.13
C ILE A 405 -4.31 -19.03 12.20
N PHE A 406 -5.25 -18.27 12.77
CA PHE A 406 -5.10 -16.84 12.93
C PHE A 406 -3.88 -16.48 13.79
N THR A 407 -3.68 -17.17 14.92
CA THR A 407 -2.49 -17.01 15.76
C THR A 407 -1.21 -17.28 14.96
N LYS A 408 -1.17 -18.36 14.17
CA LYS A 408 -0.01 -18.66 13.31
C LYS A 408 0.22 -17.59 12.25
N LEU A 409 -0.85 -17.07 11.62
CA LEU A 409 -0.75 -15.98 10.65
C LEU A 409 -0.19 -14.70 11.29
N CYS A 410 -0.53 -14.40 12.55
CA CYS A 410 0.10 -13.32 13.29
C CYS A 410 1.59 -13.55 13.50
N ILE A 411 2.03 -14.77 13.83
CA ILE A 411 3.46 -15.12 13.94
C ILE A 411 4.18 -14.96 12.60
N ILE A 412 3.56 -15.42 11.50
CA ILE A 412 4.08 -15.24 10.14
C ILE A 412 4.20 -13.74 9.82
N LYS A 413 3.18 -12.94 10.10
CA LYS A 413 3.18 -11.50 9.85
C LYS A 413 4.42 -10.83 10.45
N TYR A 414 4.78 -11.12 11.71
CA TYR A 414 5.90 -10.46 12.40
C TYR A 414 7.22 -10.45 11.64
N ASN A 415 7.47 -11.45 10.79
CA ASN A 415 8.75 -11.60 10.09
C ASN A 415 8.66 -11.37 8.59
N ASN A 416 7.45 -11.32 8.01
CA ASN A 416 7.27 -11.41 6.56
C ASN A 416 6.47 -10.25 5.96
N ASN A 417 5.86 -9.38 6.77
CA ASN A 417 5.08 -8.26 6.26
C ASN A 417 5.96 -7.11 5.76
N TYR A 418 5.43 -6.38 4.77
CA TYR A 418 6.04 -5.18 4.23
C TYR A 418 5.17 -3.97 4.57
N ASP A 419 5.79 -2.93 5.11
CA ASP A 419 5.16 -1.63 5.23
C ASP A 419 5.23 -0.94 3.86
N LEU A 420 4.06 -0.63 3.29
CA LEU A 420 3.94 -0.02 1.97
C LEU A 420 4.05 1.50 2.14
N SER A 421 5.26 2.04 2.05
CA SER A 421 5.54 3.48 2.08
C SER A 421 6.33 3.94 0.85
N GLY A 422 6.17 5.19 0.44
CA GLY A 422 6.97 5.77 -0.64
C GLY A 422 8.28 6.33 -0.07
N LYS A 423 9.39 6.11 -0.78
CA LYS A 423 10.73 6.63 -0.49
C LYS A 423 10.92 8.09 -0.87
N LEU A 424 10.19 8.59 -1.88
CA LEU A 424 10.24 10.00 -2.30
C LEU A 424 9.26 10.91 -1.55
N ASP A 425 8.59 10.38 -0.53
CA ASP A 425 7.71 11.21 0.26
C ASP A 425 8.57 12.20 1.05
N ILE A 426 8.43 13.49 0.74
CA ILE A 426 8.78 14.57 1.67
C ILE A 426 7.89 14.34 2.89
N CYS A 427 8.28 13.49 3.84
CA CYS A 427 7.57 13.33 5.09
C CYS A 427 7.18 14.73 5.62
N GLU A 428 5.91 14.98 5.93
CA GLU A 428 5.47 16.27 6.53
C GLU A 428 6.29 16.57 7.81
N ASN A 429 6.85 15.53 8.41
CA ASN A 429 7.78 15.56 9.54
C ASN A 429 9.22 15.16 9.13
N MET A 430 9.71 15.56 7.94
CA MET A 430 11.03 15.17 7.41
C MET A 430 12.20 15.41 8.38
N HIS A 431 12.01 16.30 9.34
CA HIS A 431 13.00 16.69 10.32
C HIS A 431 12.98 15.79 11.57
N ASP A 432 12.03 14.87 11.67
CA ASP A 432 11.84 13.97 12.80
C ASP A 432 11.33 12.58 12.36
N GLN A 433 12.27 11.65 12.22
CA GLN A 433 11.98 10.25 11.87
C GLN A 433 11.18 9.51 12.95
N GLU A 434 11.26 9.92 14.22
CA GLU A 434 10.47 9.32 15.31
C GLU A 434 8.99 9.73 15.21
N ILE A 435 8.71 11.00 14.88
CA ILE A 435 7.36 11.47 14.58
C ILE A 435 6.82 10.78 13.32
N CYS A 436 7.64 10.61 12.27
CA CYS A 436 7.21 9.87 11.07
C CYS A 436 6.81 8.42 11.39
N ARG A 437 7.62 7.72 12.21
CA ARG A 437 7.37 6.33 12.62
C ARG A 437 6.15 6.21 13.53
N SER A 438 5.93 7.17 14.43
CA SER A 438 4.79 7.14 15.35
C SER A 438 3.46 7.57 14.70
N VAL A 439 3.49 8.55 13.80
CA VAL A 439 2.30 9.09 13.10
C VAL A 439 1.99 8.31 11.81
N ALA A 440 2.90 7.43 11.36
CA ALA A 440 2.76 6.60 10.15
C ALA A 440 2.42 7.42 8.89
N CYS A 441 2.89 8.66 8.80
CA CYS A 441 2.43 9.61 7.79
C CYS A 441 2.67 9.15 6.34
N CYS A 442 3.74 8.37 6.10
CA CYS A 442 4.12 7.85 4.77
C CYS A 442 3.62 6.43 4.49
N LYS A 443 3.01 5.75 5.48
CA LYS A 443 2.51 4.37 5.33
C LYS A 443 1.15 4.39 4.64
N LYS A 444 1.06 3.79 3.44
CA LYS A 444 -0.20 3.52 2.74
C LYS A 444 -0.93 2.33 3.35
N GLY A 445 -0.18 1.33 3.79
CA GLY A 445 -0.74 0.09 4.29
C GLY A 445 0.31 -0.97 4.54
N THR A 446 -0.14 -2.22 4.65
CA THR A 446 0.72 -3.39 4.88
C THR A 446 0.48 -4.42 3.77
N GLY A 447 1.55 -4.99 3.22
CA GLY A 447 1.51 -6.07 2.24
C GLY A 447 2.13 -7.35 2.79
N LEU A 448 1.68 -8.49 2.27
CA LEU A 448 2.31 -9.79 2.49
C LEU A 448 2.55 -10.46 1.13
N GLY A 449 3.82 -10.57 0.76
CA GLY A 449 4.28 -11.35 -0.40
C GLY A 449 4.60 -12.77 0.03
N THR A 450 4.67 -13.69 -0.93
CA THR A 450 5.12 -15.07 -0.64
C THR A 450 6.48 -15.35 -1.25
N LEU A 451 6.76 -14.80 -2.43
CA LEU A 451 8.06 -14.98 -3.08
C LEU A 451 9.10 -14.05 -2.46
N THR A 452 8.79 -12.77 -2.30
CA THR A 452 9.69 -11.78 -1.70
C THR A 452 10.03 -12.11 -0.25
N SER A 453 9.17 -12.80 0.49
CA SER A 453 9.47 -13.31 1.84
C SER A 453 10.52 -14.43 1.87
N LEU A 454 10.98 -14.92 0.71
CA LEU A 454 12.09 -15.86 0.59
C LEU A 454 13.44 -15.17 0.33
N ILE A 455 13.49 -13.84 0.20
CA ILE A 455 14.76 -13.13 0.03
C ILE A 455 15.37 -12.88 1.41
N ASN A 456 16.62 -13.32 1.61
CA ASN A 456 17.34 -13.11 2.86
C ASN A 456 17.98 -11.73 2.97
N HIS A 457 18.40 -11.42 4.20
CA HIS A 457 19.04 -10.16 4.54
C HIS A 457 20.54 -10.10 4.20
N SER A 458 21.00 -8.92 3.77
CA SER A 458 22.40 -8.46 3.87
C SER A 458 22.43 -6.98 4.25
N CYS A 459 23.41 -6.56 5.08
CA CYS A 459 23.63 -5.14 5.39
C CYS A 459 24.30 -4.38 4.21
N PHE A 460 24.81 -5.11 3.23
CA PHE A 460 25.23 -4.61 1.92
C PHE A 460 24.58 -5.49 0.83
N PRO A 461 23.30 -5.22 0.51
CA PRO A 461 22.51 -6.10 -0.35
C PRO A 461 22.85 -5.91 -1.83
N ASN A 462 22.67 -6.97 -2.61
CA ASN A 462 22.84 -6.93 -4.07
C ASN A 462 21.55 -6.61 -4.83
N ALA A 463 20.40 -6.59 -4.16
CA ALA A 463 19.11 -6.15 -4.68
C ALA A 463 18.39 -5.24 -3.69
N ALA A 464 17.40 -4.51 -4.19
CA ALA A 464 16.48 -3.72 -3.38
C ALA A 464 15.08 -3.75 -3.99
N PHE A 465 14.17 -3.01 -3.36
CA PHE A 465 12.79 -2.95 -3.78
C PHE A 465 12.20 -1.55 -3.70
N CYS A 466 11.14 -1.36 -4.46
CA CYS A 466 10.21 -0.24 -4.40
C CYS A 466 8.79 -0.75 -4.70
N PHE A 467 7.79 0.10 -4.50
CA PHE A 467 6.39 -0.23 -4.73
C PHE A 467 5.77 0.61 -5.82
N THR A 468 5.03 -0.01 -6.74
CA THR A 468 4.20 0.74 -7.68
C THR A 468 3.06 1.46 -6.95
N GLU A 469 2.40 2.39 -7.64
CA GLU A 469 1.22 3.08 -7.10
C GLU A 469 0.13 2.12 -6.60
N ASP A 470 -0.09 1.03 -7.33
CA ASP A 470 -1.08 -0.02 -7.06
C ASP A 470 -0.53 -1.17 -6.19
N SER A 471 0.56 -0.91 -5.45
CA SER A 471 1.14 -1.79 -4.42
C SER A 471 1.75 -3.11 -4.93
N LYS A 472 2.17 -3.17 -6.21
CA LYS A 472 3.05 -4.24 -6.68
C LYS A 472 4.46 -3.96 -6.19
N LEU A 473 5.18 -5.01 -5.81
CA LEU A 473 6.56 -4.91 -5.38
C LEU A 473 7.49 -5.21 -6.55
N ILE A 474 8.42 -4.30 -6.81
CA ILE A 474 9.47 -4.47 -7.82
C ILE A 474 10.76 -4.82 -7.09
N ILE A 475 11.35 -5.97 -7.41
CA ILE A 475 12.74 -6.29 -7.04
C ILE A 475 13.65 -5.89 -8.18
N TYR A 476 14.69 -5.11 -7.88
CA TYR A 476 15.72 -4.72 -8.84
C TYR A 476 17.13 -4.93 -8.28
N ALA A 477 18.07 -5.21 -9.17
CA ALA A 477 19.47 -5.40 -8.82
C ALA A 477 20.12 -4.05 -8.49
N CYS A 478 20.87 -3.98 -7.39
CA CYS A 478 21.65 -2.82 -6.98
C CYS A 478 23.14 -3.00 -7.26
N LEU A 479 23.58 -4.25 -7.34
CA LEU A 479 24.94 -4.66 -7.69
C LEU A 479 24.86 -5.68 -8.83
N PRO A 480 25.96 -5.98 -9.54
CA PRO A 480 26.00 -7.12 -10.43
C PRO A 480 25.68 -8.42 -9.68
N ILE A 481 24.70 -9.19 -10.15
CA ILE A 481 24.33 -10.49 -9.59
C ILE A 481 24.64 -11.55 -10.63
N LYS A 482 25.47 -12.53 -10.27
CA LYS A 482 25.75 -13.68 -11.15
C LYS A 482 24.65 -14.71 -11.06
N LYS A 483 24.41 -15.42 -12.16
CA LYS A 483 23.59 -16.62 -12.19
C LYS A 483 23.96 -17.55 -11.02
N ASP A 484 22.93 -18.17 -10.44
CA ASP A 484 22.98 -19.07 -9.28
C ASP A 484 23.42 -18.41 -7.96
N SER A 485 23.75 -17.12 -7.95
CA SER A 485 24.02 -16.38 -6.71
C SER A 485 22.72 -16.05 -5.97
N GLN A 486 22.78 -16.07 -4.63
CA GLN A 486 21.66 -15.66 -3.80
C GLN A 486 21.37 -14.17 -3.95
N ILE A 487 20.08 -13.85 -4.01
CA ILE A 487 19.58 -12.48 -4.00
C ILE A 487 19.36 -12.07 -2.55
N PHE A 488 19.86 -10.89 -2.18
CA PHE A 488 19.74 -10.32 -0.84
C PHE A 488 19.15 -8.92 -0.90
N ILE A 489 18.27 -8.61 0.06
CA ILE A 489 17.77 -7.26 0.33
C ILE A 489 18.18 -6.83 1.74
N SER A 490 18.00 -5.54 2.08
CA SER A 490 18.03 -5.12 3.48
C SER A 490 16.64 -5.26 4.12
N TYR A 491 16.60 -5.70 5.38
CA TYR A 491 15.37 -5.77 6.18
C TYR A 491 15.10 -4.46 6.94
N GLY A 492 16.01 -3.48 6.85
CA GLY A 492 15.74 -2.15 7.38
C GLY A 492 16.97 -1.25 7.48
N LEU A 493 18.11 -1.77 7.95
CA LEU A 493 19.31 -0.97 8.22
C LEU A 493 20.49 -1.40 7.34
N LEU A 494 21.12 -0.44 6.66
CA LEU A 494 22.29 -0.65 5.81
C LEU A 494 23.58 -0.28 6.55
N TYR A 495 24.73 -0.79 6.08
CA TYR A 495 26.00 -0.53 6.76
C TYR A 495 26.40 0.95 6.75
N TYR A 496 26.04 1.69 5.69
CA TYR A 496 26.37 3.10 5.59
C TYR A 496 25.42 4.00 6.40
N ASP A 497 24.25 3.49 6.80
CA ASP A 497 23.27 4.25 7.58
C ASP A 497 23.55 4.24 9.07
N VAL A 498 24.03 3.12 9.61
CA VAL A 498 24.19 2.88 11.06
C VAL A 498 25.34 1.92 11.37
N GLU A 499 25.87 1.97 12.60
CA GLU A 499 26.98 1.13 13.06
C GLU A 499 26.60 -0.35 13.26
N TYR A 500 27.63 -1.21 13.34
CA TYR A 500 27.48 -2.67 13.42
C TYR A 500 26.54 -3.14 14.54
N GLU A 501 26.72 -2.63 15.77
CA GLU A 501 25.95 -3.04 16.94
C GLU A 501 24.46 -2.76 16.75
N GLU A 502 24.12 -1.61 16.15
CA GLU A 502 22.73 -1.22 15.90
C GLU A 502 22.10 -2.12 14.83
N ARG A 503 22.84 -2.44 13.75
CA ARG A 503 22.37 -3.39 12.73
C ARG A 503 22.07 -4.76 13.32
N GLN A 504 22.99 -5.32 14.11
CA GLN A 504 22.78 -6.61 14.76
C GLN A 504 21.61 -6.56 15.75
N SER A 505 21.52 -5.49 16.56
CA SER A 505 20.43 -5.29 17.51
C SER A 505 19.06 -5.27 16.81
N PHE A 506 18.93 -4.50 15.72
CA PHE A 506 17.71 -4.44 14.92
C PHE A 506 17.30 -5.79 14.34
N LEU A 507 18.27 -6.61 13.93
CA LEU A 507 18.02 -7.93 13.32
C LEU A 507 17.65 -9.01 14.34
N ARG A 508 17.87 -8.80 15.65
CA ARG A 508 17.48 -9.76 16.68
C ARG A 508 15.99 -10.12 16.64
N LYS A 509 15.13 -9.19 16.20
CA LYS A 509 13.68 -9.44 16.00
C LYS A 509 13.38 -10.52 14.95
N TYR A 510 14.34 -10.80 14.06
CA TYR A 510 14.28 -11.88 13.05
C TYR A 510 15.00 -13.15 13.50
N TYR A 511 15.52 -13.19 14.73
CA TYR A 511 16.14 -14.36 15.37
C TYR A 511 17.38 -14.91 14.64
N PHE A 512 18.20 -14.02 14.06
CA PHE A 512 19.52 -14.37 13.52
C PHE A 512 20.54 -13.24 13.74
N ASN A 513 21.82 -13.58 13.66
CA ASN A 513 22.92 -12.61 13.60
C ASN A 513 23.43 -12.53 12.16
N CYS A 514 23.61 -11.33 11.62
CA CYS A 514 24.06 -11.14 10.25
C CYS A 514 25.56 -11.36 10.14
N ASP A 515 25.97 -12.21 9.19
CA ASP A 515 27.37 -12.52 8.86
C ASP A 515 27.72 -12.13 7.41
N CYS A 516 27.01 -11.13 6.86
CA CYS A 516 27.34 -10.60 5.54
C CYS A 516 28.73 -9.94 5.53
N GLU A 517 29.28 -9.70 4.34
CA GLU A 517 30.61 -9.09 4.15
C GLU A 517 30.83 -7.83 5.01
N ALA A 518 29.81 -6.96 5.09
CA ALA A 518 29.87 -5.74 5.90
C ALA A 518 29.92 -6.00 7.41
N CYS A 519 29.25 -7.04 7.89
CA CYS A 519 29.25 -7.40 9.31
C CYS A 519 30.51 -8.18 9.69
N SER A 520 30.93 -9.14 8.88
CA SER A 520 32.15 -9.91 9.11
C SER A 520 33.41 -9.05 8.98
N GLY A 521 33.39 -8.06 8.09
CA GLY A 521 34.48 -7.09 7.92
C GLY A 521 34.44 -5.91 8.89
N ASN A 522 33.46 -5.85 9.81
CA ASN A 522 33.21 -4.72 10.71
C ASN A 522 33.24 -3.36 9.99
N TRP A 523 32.51 -3.25 8.88
CA TRP A 523 32.51 -2.02 8.08
C TRP A 523 31.90 -0.86 8.88
N PRO A 524 32.58 0.31 8.92
CA PRO A 524 32.12 1.48 9.65
C PRO A 524 30.89 2.10 8.99
N GLN A 525 30.11 2.85 9.76
CA GLN A 525 29.10 3.74 9.21
C GLN A 525 29.76 4.79 8.29
N VAL A 526 29.11 5.10 7.17
CA VAL A 526 29.55 6.15 6.26
C VAL A 526 28.35 7.05 5.96
N LEU A 527 28.19 8.11 6.76
CA LEU A 527 27.09 9.05 6.67
C LEU A 527 27.04 9.69 5.27
N LEU A 528 26.07 9.27 4.45
CA LEU A 528 25.86 9.77 3.09
C LEU A 528 25.17 11.15 3.13
N SER A 529 25.91 12.26 3.33
CA SER A 529 25.31 13.61 3.32
C SER A 529 25.59 14.40 2.03
N PRO A 530 24.59 15.11 1.45
CA PRO A 530 24.72 15.95 0.24
C PRO A 530 25.97 16.85 0.21
N GLU A 531 26.31 17.43 1.35
CA GLU A 531 27.46 18.33 1.52
C GLU A 531 28.80 17.57 1.59
N LYS A 532 28.81 16.34 2.13
CA LYS A 532 30.02 15.51 2.23
C LYS A 532 30.37 14.78 0.92
N TYR A 533 29.45 14.70 -0.05
CA TYR A 533 29.73 14.09 -1.37
C TYR A 533 30.88 14.78 -2.11
N GLU A 534 31.16 16.07 -1.85
CA GLU A 534 32.25 16.80 -2.52
C GLU A 534 33.63 16.56 -1.89
N ASP A 535 33.69 16.41 -0.56
CA ASP A 535 34.94 16.41 0.22
C ASP A 535 35.43 15.01 0.65
N GLU A 536 34.55 14.00 0.79
CA GLU A 536 34.88 12.70 1.41
C GLU A 536 34.97 11.50 0.44
N ILE A 537 35.12 11.68 -0.89
CA ILE A 537 35.24 10.57 -1.89
C ILE A 537 36.56 9.75 -1.74
N LEU A 538 37.09 9.58 -0.54
CA LEU A 538 38.45 9.12 -0.25
C LEU A 538 38.45 8.04 0.83
N ILE A 539 37.97 6.84 0.49
CA ILE A 539 38.46 5.61 1.13
C ILE A 539 38.61 4.53 0.06
N THR A 540 39.79 4.45 -0.58
CA THR A 540 40.21 3.28 -1.38
C THR A 540 41.71 3.09 -1.27
N ASN A 541 42.17 1.86 -1.01
CA ASN A 541 43.59 1.47 -1.06
C ASN A 541 43.99 1.05 -2.49
N LEU A 542 44.01 1.99 -3.45
CA LEU A 542 44.39 1.76 -4.86
C LEU A 542 45.55 2.67 -5.31
N SER A 543 46.18 2.37 -6.45
CA SER A 543 47.28 3.15 -7.06
C SER A 543 46.80 4.41 -7.81
N SER A 544 47.68 5.39 -8.01
CA SER A 544 47.37 6.82 -8.22
C SER A 544 46.58 7.23 -9.48
N ASP A 545 46.71 6.55 -10.62
CA ASP A 545 46.18 7.07 -11.91
C ASP A 545 44.78 6.53 -12.30
N GLU A 546 44.52 5.25 -12.05
CA GLU A 546 43.21 4.63 -12.27
C GLU A 546 42.18 5.15 -11.25
N GLU A 547 42.62 5.39 -10.01
CA GLU A 547 41.82 6.00 -8.94
C GLU A 547 41.35 7.41 -9.31
N LYS A 548 42.23 8.23 -9.88
CA LYS A 548 41.90 9.60 -10.30
C LYS A 548 40.84 9.61 -11.40
N THR A 549 40.99 8.74 -12.39
CA THR A 549 40.04 8.61 -13.51
C THR A 549 38.66 8.17 -13.02
N LEU A 550 38.60 7.18 -12.13
CA LEU A 550 37.32 6.69 -11.60
C LEU A 550 36.66 7.72 -10.68
N LYS A 551 37.43 8.45 -9.86
CA LYS A 551 36.91 9.58 -9.06
C LYS A 551 36.33 10.68 -9.93
N GLU A 552 36.99 11.05 -11.03
CA GLU A 552 36.47 12.06 -11.96
C GLU A 552 35.19 11.60 -12.66
N GLN A 553 35.10 10.32 -13.06
CA GLN A 553 33.88 9.75 -13.63
C GLN A 553 32.74 9.75 -12.62
N CYS A 554 33.01 9.37 -11.38
CA CYS A 554 32.00 9.37 -10.32
C CYS A 554 31.56 10.79 -9.98
N LYS A 555 32.48 11.76 -9.90
CA LYS A 555 32.17 13.20 -9.74
C LYS A 555 31.26 13.71 -10.87
N LYS A 556 31.48 13.29 -12.12
CA LYS A 556 30.59 13.63 -13.26
C LYS A 556 29.20 13.05 -13.08
N VAL A 557 29.10 11.78 -12.66
CA VAL A 557 27.81 11.14 -12.36
C VAL A 557 27.11 11.85 -11.20
N PHE A 558 27.82 12.21 -10.13
CA PHE A 558 27.25 12.99 -9.02
C PHE A 558 26.76 14.38 -9.45
N LYS A 559 27.51 15.10 -10.29
CA LYS A 559 27.05 16.40 -10.83
C LYS A 559 25.79 16.26 -11.67
N ILE A 560 25.71 15.20 -12.49
CA ILE A 560 24.48 14.87 -13.23
C ILE A 560 23.35 14.58 -12.24
N LEU A 561 23.62 13.85 -11.17
CA LEU A 561 22.61 13.45 -10.18
C LEU A 561 22.13 14.60 -9.26
N GLN A 562 22.98 15.57 -8.95
CA GLN A 562 22.61 16.79 -8.22
C GLN A 562 21.72 17.71 -9.06
N GLN A 563 21.91 17.74 -10.38
CA GLN A 563 21.05 18.49 -11.32
C GLN A 563 19.70 17.80 -11.58
N VAL A 564 19.49 16.60 -11.00
CA VAL A 564 18.41 15.65 -11.32
C VAL A 564 17.38 15.53 -10.19
N SER A 565 17.48 16.33 -9.12
CA SER A 565 16.48 16.36 -8.04
C SER A 565 15.04 16.58 -8.52
N ASP A 566 14.86 17.13 -9.73
CA ASP A 566 13.55 17.51 -10.26
C ASP A 566 13.05 16.60 -11.40
N SER A 567 13.89 15.72 -11.98
CA SER A 567 13.47 14.77 -13.05
C SER A 567 14.39 13.56 -13.22
N PHE A 568 13.85 12.35 -13.10
CA PHE A 568 14.55 11.09 -13.40
C PHE A 568 13.89 10.36 -14.57
N ASP A 569 14.68 9.82 -15.49
CA ASP A 569 14.22 9.09 -16.67
C ASP A 569 15.03 7.78 -16.85
N SER A 570 14.60 6.94 -17.79
CA SER A 570 15.23 5.65 -18.08
C SER A 570 16.70 5.79 -18.55
N PHE A 571 17.06 6.91 -19.21
CA PHE A 571 18.42 7.16 -19.67
C PHE A 571 19.37 7.46 -18.50
N LYS A 572 18.94 8.32 -17.56
CA LYS A 572 19.67 8.61 -16.32
C LYS A 572 19.86 7.36 -15.46
N LEU A 573 18.83 6.49 -15.39
CA LEU A 573 18.91 5.22 -14.69
C LEU A 573 20.05 4.35 -15.26
N ARG A 574 20.14 4.23 -16.59
CA ARG A 574 21.20 3.48 -17.27
C ARG A 574 22.60 4.03 -17.01
N ILE A 575 22.74 5.36 -16.91
CA ILE A 575 24.04 5.99 -16.57
C ILE A 575 24.47 5.55 -15.16
N VAL A 576 23.57 5.64 -14.18
CA VAL A 576 23.84 5.22 -12.79
C VAL A 576 24.18 3.73 -12.73
N SER A 577 23.39 2.89 -13.38
CA SER A 577 23.64 1.45 -13.50
C SER A 577 25.03 1.10 -14.03
N SER A 578 25.46 1.78 -15.10
CA SER A 578 26.80 1.58 -15.68
C SER A 578 27.90 2.03 -14.72
N ALA A 579 27.69 3.16 -14.04
CA ALA A 579 28.63 3.68 -13.05
C ALA A 579 28.79 2.73 -11.86
N ILE A 580 27.70 2.15 -11.35
CA ILE A 580 27.75 1.15 -10.27
C ILE A 580 28.57 -0.06 -10.70
N THR A 581 28.32 -0.59 -11.91
CA THR A 581 29.05 -1.76 -12.43
C THR A 581 30.55 -1.51 -12.46
N LYS A 582 30.97 -0.35 -12.95
CA LYS A 582 32.38 0.06 -12.99
C LYS A 582 32.95 0.26 -11.59
N ALA A 583 32.25 0.98 -10.71
CA ALA A 583 32.72 1.23 -9.36
C ALA A 583 32.91 -0.09 -8.59
N PHE A 584 31.90 -0.97 -8.61
CA PHE A 584 31.95 -2.24 -7.89
C PHE A 584 33.05 -3.18 -8.40
N SER A 585 33.32 -3.20 -9.71
CA SER A 585 34.35 -4.07 -10.29
C SER A 585 35.79 -3.57 -10.03
N ASN A 586 35.97 -2.26 -9.82
CA ASN A 586 37.30 -1.65 -9.72
C ASN A 586 37.65 -1.16 -8.30
N LEU A 587 36.69 -1.03 -7.39
CA LEU A 587 36.89 -0.53 -6.04
C LEU A 587 36.75 -1.64 -5.00
N LYS A 588 37.69 -1.68 -4.04
CA LYS A 588 37.56 -2.49 -2.84
C LYS A 588 36.41 -1.96 -1.99
N GLN A 589 35.61 -2.86 -1.43
CA GLN A 589 34.52 -2.53 -0.53
C GLN A 589 34.99 -2.56 0.94
N PRO A 590 34.44 -1.71 1.83
CA PRO A 590 33.37 -0.73 1.58
C PRO A 590 33.88 0.45 0.75
N SER A 591 33.07 0.90 -0.21
CA SER A 591 33.38 2.06 -1.05
C SER A 591 32.25 3.08 -0.97
N LEU A 592 32.55 4.27 -0.45
CA LEU A 592 31.59 5.37 -0.39
C LEU A 592 31.00 5.69 -1.77
N ILE A 593 31.84 5.70 -2.81
CA ILE A 593 31.41 5.89 -4.19
C ILE A 593 30.30 4.90 -4.56
N THR A 594 30.51 3.62 -4.25
CA THR A 594 29.56 2.55 -4.58
C THR A 594 28.25 2.75 -3.83
N SER A 595 28.30 3.05 -2.53
CA SER A 595 27.11 3.31 -1.69
C SER A 595 26.30 4.48 -2.21
N CYS A 596 26.97 5.59 -2.54
CA CYS A 596 26.35 6.80 -3.05
C CYS A 596 25.66 6.60 -4.42
N LEU A 597 26.25 5.78 -5.29
CA LEU A 597 25.63 5.43 -6.57
C LEU A 597 24.41 4.52 -6.39
N ILE A 598 24.45 3.57 -5.44
CA ILE A 598 23.31 2.73 -5.08
C ILE A 598 22.15 3.58 -4.53
N GLU A 599 22.44 4.54 -3.65
CA GLU A 599 21.43 5.47 -3.12
C GLU A 599 20.77 6.29 -4.23
N SER A 600 21.57 6.70 -5.23
CA SER A 600 21.07 7.40 -6.41
C SER A 600 20.17 6.51 -7.28
N LEU A 601 20.51 5.22 -7.40
CA LEU A 601 19.67 4.23 -8.07
C LEU A 601 18.33 4.09 -7.33
N HIS A 602 18.33 4.02 -5.99
CA HIS A 602 17.11 3.95 -5.18
C HIS A 602 16.18 5.14 -5.43
N LYS A 603 16.72 6.36 -5.46
CA LYS A 603 15.94 7.57 -5.78
C LYS A 603 15.37 7.54 -7.19
N GLY A 604 16.16 7.05 -8.16
CA GLY A 604 15.71 6.88 -9.54
C GLY A 604 14.54 5.91 -9.67
N PHE A 605 14.65 4.73 -9.05
CA PHE A 605 13.55 3.76 -8.99
C PHE A 605 12.31 4.32 -8.30
N ALA A 606 12.50 5.01 -7.18
CA ALA A 606 11.39 5.63 -6.49
C ALA A 606 10.71 6.71 -7.35
N PHE A 607 11.47 7.48 -8.14
CA PHE A 607 10.92 8.52 -9.03
C PHE A 607 10.12 7.94 -10.19
N ILE A 608 10.65 6.87 -10.80
CA ILE A 608 10.03 6.24 -11.97
C ILE A 608 8.79 5.42 -11.57
N PHE A 609 8.89 4.65 -10.48
CA PHE A 609 7.89 3.61 -10.16
C PHE A 609 6.98 3.97 -8.99
N GLU A 610 7.44 4.74 -8.00
CA GLU A 610 6.60 5.08 -6.84
C GLU A 610 5.74 6.31 -7.15
N ALA A 611 4.46 6.25 -6.77
CA ALA A 611 3.58 7.40 -6.90
C ALA A 611 3.93 8.49 -5.88
N LYS A 612 3.97 9.75 -6.34
CA LYS A 612 4.06 10.94 -5.49
C LYS A 612 2.91 10.95 -4.47
N GLN A 613 3.19 10.81 -3.17
CA GLN A 613 2.14 10.73 -2.14
C GLN A 613 1.78 12.04 -1.44
N HIS A 614 2.22 13.20 -1.94
CA HIS A 614 1.68 14.47 -1.45
C HIS A 614 0.31 14.73 -2.05
N LEU A 615 -0.74 14.87 -1.21
CA LEU A 615 -2.05 15.25 -1.73
C LEU A 615 -2.00 16.66 -2.36
N PHE A 616 -1.26 17.59 -1.74
CA PHE A 616 -1.30 19.02 -2.06
C PHE A 616 0.08 19.71 -2.06
N GLY A 617 1.17 18.98 -2.34
CA GLY A 617 2.55 19.50 -2.27
C GLY A 617 2.88 20.63 -3.26
N GLN A 618 1.95 20.97 -4.14
CA GLN A 618 2.02 22.08 -5.09
C GLN A 618 0.69 22.86 -5.10
N CYS A 619 0.02 23.00 -3.95
CA CYS A 619 -1.12 23.91 -3.91
C CYS A 619 -0.59 25.33 -4.11
N VAL A 620 -0.94 25.91 -5.26
CA VAL A 620 -0.79 27.33 -5.53
C VAL A 620 -1.51 28.04 -4.38
N GLU A 621 -0.78 28.84 -3.61
CA GLU A 621 -1.37 29.78 -2.65
C GLU A 621 -2.13 30.85 -3.43
N GLU A 622 -3.32 30.53 -3.90
CA GLU A 622 -4.17 31.51 -4.58
C GLU A 622 -5.54 31.59 -3.90
N LYS A 623 -5.72 32.73 -3.24
CA LYS A 623 -7.00 33.26 -2.78
C LYS A 623 -8.01 33.18 -3.92
N LYS A 624 -9.22 32.71 -3.60
CA LYS A 624 -10.40 32.74 -4.49
C LYS A 624 -10.65 34.13 -5.07
#